data_AF-A0A1X0NV93-F1
#
_entry.id   AF-A0A1X0NV93-F1
#
_cell.length_a   1.000
_cell.length_b   1.000
_cell.length_c   1.000
_cell.angle_alpha   90.00
_cell.angle_beta   90.00
_cell.angle_gamma   90.00
#
_symmetry.space_group_name_H-M   'P 1'
#
loop_
_entity.id
_entity.type
_entity.pdbx_description
1 polymer ?
#
loop_
_entity_poly.entity_id
_entity_poly.type
_entity_poly.pdbx_seq_one_letter_code
_entity_poly.pdbx_strand_id
1 'polypeptide(L)'
;MELSELQRLVAAFYEQQMRYTFTASQHPSNPDVYRFVFSRPTNATPESPVYITADISRAPEQDDDQAVLYCAMIEGLNWPYYFRLRDGVVDDGGFSESLLEKVDMQKCKVNERCLWK
;
A
#
# COMPACT_ATOMS: atom_id res chain seq x y z
N MET A 1 25.61 -1.81 3.82
CA MET A 1 24.72 -0.83 4.47
C MET A 1 23.40 -1.53 4.64
N GLU A 2 22.91 -1.71 5.86
CA GLU A 2 21.62 -2.37 6.08
C GLU A 2 20.48 -1.44 5.63
N LEU A 3 19.53 -1.97 4.85
CA LEU A 3 18.34 -1.23 4.44
C LEU A 3 17.42 -1.04 5.65
N SER A 4 16.91 0.19 5.83
CA SER A 4 15.85 0.46 6.80
C SER A 4 14.56 -0.29 6.41
N GLU A 5 13.66 -0.50 7.37
CA GLU A 5 12.41 -1.23 7.12
C GLU A 5 11.56 -0.57 6.04
N LEU A 6 11.46 0.76 6.05
CA LEU A 6 10.82 1.53 4.97
C LEU A 6 11.48 1.26 3.61
N GLN A 7 12.82 1.24 3.54
CA GLN A 7 13.54 0.96 2.30
C GLN A 7 13.29 -0.47 1.80
N ARG A 8 13.17 -1.44 2.70
CA ARG A 8 12.84 -2.84 2.36
C ARG A 8 11.43 -2.93 1.78
N LEU A 9 10.44 -2.30 2.42
CA LEU A 9 9.06 -2.27 1.91
C LEU A 9 8.99 -1.59 0.54
N VAL A 10 9.66 -0.44 0.38
CA VAL A 10 9.71 0.27 -0.91
C VAL A 10 10.30 -0.60 -2.00
N ALA A 11 11.42 -1.26 -1.75
CA ALA A 11 12.03 -2.18 -2.71
C ALA A 11 11.07 -3.33 -3.07
N ALA A 12 10.42 -3.93 -2.07
CA ALA A 12 9.50 -5.05 -2.27
C ALA A 12 8.28 -4.68 -3.12
N PHE A 13 7.67 -3.52 -2.88
CA PHE A 13 6.56 -3.03 -3.68
C PHE A 13 6.99 -2.61 -5.08
N TYR A 14 8.22 -2.12 -5.24
CA TYR A 14 8.78 -1.81 -6.56
C TYR A 14 8.96 -3.08 -7.40
N GLU A 15 9.45 -4.17 -6.79
CA GLU A 15 9.63 -5.47 -7.46
C GLU A 15 8.31 -6.13 -7.91
N GLN A 16 7.16 -5.78 -7.30
CA GLN A 16 5.86 -6.29 -7.73
C GLN A 16 5.42 -5.77 -9.12
N GLN A 17 6.01 -4.69 -9.62
CA GLN A 17 5.68 -4.10 -10.93
C GLN A 17 4.17 -3.83 -11.13
N MET A 18 3.49 -3.36 -10.09
CA MET A 18 2.08 -2.97 -10.16
C MET A 18 1.87 -1.79 -11.13
N ARG A 19 0.65 -1.64 -11.66
CA ARG A 19 0.23 -0.48 -12.47
C ARG A 19 0.06 0.78 -11.63
N TYR A 20 0.07 0.68 -10.31
CA TYR A 20 0.04 1.80 -9.39
C TYR A 20 1.46 2.27 -9.07
N THR A 21 1.70 3.56 -9.22
CA THR A 21 2.88 4.21 -8.65
C THR A 21 2.63 4.51 -7.18
N PHE A 22 3.69 4.65 -6.40
CA PHE A 22 3.55 4.99 -4.99
C PHE A 22 4.63 5.94 -4.50
N THR A 23 4.28 6.69 -3.46
CA THR A 23 5.24 7.35 -2.57
C THR A 23 5.11 6.76 -1.18
N ALA A 24 6.21 6.71 -0.44
CA ALA A 24 6.22 6.11 0.89
C ALA A 24 6.95 7.03 1.88
N SER A 25 6.43 7.11 3.10
CA SER A 25 7.04 7.87 4.19
C SER A 25 6.79 7.20 5.53
N GLN A 26 7.64 7.49 6.50
CA GLN A 26 7.39 7.12 7.89
C GLN A 26 6.35 8.06 8.49
N HIS A 27 5.42 7.53 9.28
CA HIS A 27 4.37 8.32 9.90
C HIS A 27 4.99 9.24 10.99
N PRO A 28 4.67 10.56 10.98
CA PRO A 28 5.38 11.54 11.82
C PRO A 28 5.17 11.31 13.33
N SER A 29 4.01 10.78 13.72
CA SER A 29 3.67 10.53 15.13
C SER A 29 3.84 9.07 15.55
N ASN A 30 4.13 8.16 14.62
CA ASN A 30 4.24 6.74 14.90
C ASN A 30 5.38 6.14 14.03
N PRO A 31 6.59 6.01 14.57
CA PRO A 31 7.76 5.60 13.78
C PRO A 31 7.66 4.16 13.24
N ASP A 32 6.81 3.33 13.82
CA ASP A 32 6.62 1.93 13.40
C ASP A 32 5.54 1.76 12.31
N VAL A 33 5.01 2.89 11.82
CA VAL A 33 4.02 2.94 10.74
C VAL A 33 4.59 3.63 9.52
N TYR A 34 4.40 3.00 8.36
CA TYR A 34 4.85 3.46 7.06
C TYR A 34 3.64 3.75 6.19
N ARG A 35 3.46 5.01 5.78
CA ARG A 35 2.38 5.42 4.90
C ARG A 35 2.79 5.27 3.45
N PHE A 36 2.03 4.48 2.71
CA PHE A 36 2.11 4.35 1.26
C PHE A 36 0.95 5.11 0.63
N VAL A 37 1.24 5.96 -0.34
CA VAL A 37 0.23 6.67 -1.13
C VAL A 37 0.34 6.17 -2.56
N PHE A 38 -0.60 5.33 -2.96
CA PHE A 38 -0.71 4.75 -4.30
C PHE A 38 -1.52 5.67 -5.20
N SER A 39 -1.12 5.79 -6.46
CA SER A 39 -1.89 6.45 -7.51
C SER A 39 -1.76 5.66 -8.80
N ARG A 40 -2.79 5.69 -9.64
CA ARG A 40 -2.72 5.06 -10.96
C ARG A 40 -2.34 6.11 -12.00
N PRO A 41 -1.20 5.99 -12.68
CA PRO A 41 -0.87 6.88 -13.79
C PRO A 41 -1.94 6.77 -14.88
N THR A 42 -2.27 7.90 -15.51
CA THR A 42 -3.19 7.93 -16.66
C THR A 42 -2.48 8.51 -17.87
N ASN A 43 -3.01 8.27 -19.07
CA ASN A 43 -2.45 8.89 -20.28
C ASN A 43 -2.57 10.43 -20.28
N ALA A 44 -3.43 10.99 -19.43
CA ALA A 44 -3.64 12.44 -19.31
C ALA A 44 -2.76 13.09 -18.23
N THR A 45 -2.43 12.36 -17.16
CA THR A 45 -1.63 12.88 -16.04
C THR A 45 -0.73 11.79 -15.45
N PRO A 46 0.52 12.12 -15.07
CA PRO A 46 1.45 11.15 -14.46
C PRO A 46 0.95 10.62 -13.11
N GLU A 47 0.08 11.36 -12.43
CA GLU A 47 -0.61 10.96 -11.19
C GLU A 47 -2.12 11.20 -11.35
N SER A 48 -2.94 10.23 -10.93
CA SER A 48 -4.41 10.39 -10.88
C SER A 48 -4.79 11.32 -9.72
N PRO A 49 -5.84 12.16 -9.86
CA PRO A 49 -6.41 12.90 -8.73
C PRO A 49 -6.99 11.98 -7.65
N VAL A 50 -7.15 10.69 -7.96
CA VAL A 50 -7.52 9.65 -7.01
C VAL A 50 -6.25 8.94 -6.51
N TYR A 51 -6.03 9.03 -5.20
CA TYR A 51 -4.97 8.32 -4.49
C TYR A 51 -5.55 7.38 -3.45
N ILE A 52 -4.78 6.36 -3.10
CA ILE A 52 -5.12 5.33 -2.10
C ILE A 52 -4.00 5.29 -1.07
N THR A 53 -4.36 5.50 0.18
CA THR A 53 -3.46 5.53 1.32
C THR A 53 -3.51 4.18 2.03
N ALA A 54 -2.35 3.60 2.30
CA ALA A 54 -2.20 2.41 3.12
C ALA A 54 -1.18 2.68 4.23
N ASP A 55 -1.59 2.55 5.47
CA ASP A 55 -0.69 2.60 6.62
C ASP A 55 -0.24 1.19 6.96
N ILE A 56 1.05 0.92 6.80
CA ILE A 56 1.66 -0.41 6.95
C ILE A 56 2.47 -0.43 8.23
N SER A 57 2.29 -1.47 9.04
CA SER A 57 3.06 -1.71 10.27
C SER A 57 3.39 -3.18 10.38
N ARG A 58 4.44 -3.52 11.13
CA ARG A 58 4.76 -4.91 11.44
C ARG A 58 3.70 -5.52 12.35
N ALA A 59 3.26 -6.75 12.05
CA ALA A 59 2.31 -7.45 12.88
C ALA A 59 3.00 -7.99 14.15
N PRO A 60 2.32 -8.00 15.32
CA PRO A 60 2.93 -8.36 16.61
C PRO A 60 3.21 -9.87 16.79
N GLU A 61 2.66 -10.75 15.95
CA GLU A 61 2.79 -12.21 16.09
C GLU A 61 3.03 -12.86 14.73
N GLN A 62 4.00 -13.79 14.67
CA GLN A 62 4.44 -14.60 13.51
C GLN A 62 5.43 -13.96 12.53
N ASP A 63 6.61 -13.57 13.02
CA ASP A 63 7.79 -13.73 12.19
C ASP A 63 8.16 -15.22 12.17
N ASP A 64 8.23 -15.82 10.99
CA ASP A 64 9.01 -17.04 10.77
C ASP A 64 10.45 -16.59 10.44
N ASP A 65 11.46 -17.45 10.62
CA ASP A 65 12.88 -17.11 10.43
C ASP A 65 13.18 -16.57 9.00
N GLN A 66 12.24 -16.75 8.06
CA GLN A 66 12.35 -16.34 6.66
C GLN A 66 11.30 -15.34 6.18
N ALA A 67 10.28 -15.00 6.99
CA ALA A 67 9.19 -14.15 6.54
C ALA A 67 8.67 -13.20 7.63
N VAL A 68 8.61 -11.91 7.30
CA VAL A 68 8.07 -10.87 8.18
C VAL A 68 6.61 -10.60 7.83
N LEU A 69 5.73 -10.66 8.82
CA LEU A 69 4.30 -10.37 8.65
C LEU A 69 4.03 -8.88 8.83
N TYR A 70 3.37 -8.28 7.84
CA TYR A 70 2.93 -6.89 7.86
C TYR A 70 1.40 -6.81 7.88
N CYS A 71 0.91 -5.74 8.48
CA CYS A 71 -0.48 -5.33 8.54
C CYS A 71 -0.63 -4.00 7.81
N ALA A 72 -1.44 -3.97 6.75
CA ALA A 72 -1.82 -2.78 6.00
C ALA A 72 -3.24 -2.35 6.34
N MET A 73 -3.39 -1.12 6.84
CA MET A 73 -4.66 -0.43 6.98
C MET A 73 -4.88 0.42 5.75
N ILE A 74 -5.71 -0.06 4.82
CA ILE A 74 -6.02 0.63 3.57
C ILE A 74 -7.24 1.53 3.80
N GLU A 75 -7.14 2.77 3.38
CA GLU A 75 -8.24 3.72 3.53
C GLU A 75 -9.53 3.22 2.87
N GLY A 76 -10.66 3.47 3.52
CA GLY A 76 -11.98 3.02 3.05
C GLY A 76 -12.27 1.53 3.27
N LEU A 77 -11.30 0.73 3.72
CA LEU A 77 -11.54 -0.65 4.16
C LEU A 77 -11.66 -0.72 5.69
N ASN A 78 -12.60 -1.54 6.17
CA ASN A 78 -12.82 -1.72 7.60
C ASN A 78 -11.89 -2.76 8.23
N TRP A 79 -11.26 -3.61 7.42
CA TRP A 79 -10.48 -4.75 7.90
C TRP A 79 -9.01 -4.57 7.54
N PRO A 80 -8.08 -4.82 8.49
CA PRO A 80 -6.66 -4.88 8.19
C PRO A 80 -6.38 -5.94 7.13
N TYR A 81 -5.43 -5.66 6.26
CA TYR A 81 -4.97 -6.58 5.25
C TYR A 81 -3.55 -7.05 5.58
N TYR A 82 -3.37 -8.36 5.70
CA TYR A 82 -2.10 -8.94 6.12
C TYR A 82 -1.36 -9.53 4.94
N PHE A 83 -0.06 -9.25 4.87
CA PHE A 83 0.83 -9.77 3.83
C PHE A 83 2.20 -10.09 4.40
N ARG A 84 2.93 -10.99 3.76
CA ARG A 84 4.28 -11.37 4.19
C ARG A 84 5.32 -10.86 3.21
N LEU A 85 6.47 -10.50 3.78
CA LEU A 85 7.69 -10.22 3.04
C LEU A 85 8.65 -11.39 3.25
N ARG A 86 9.03 -12.08 2.17
CA ARG A 86 10.02 -13.16 2.17
C ARG A 86 11.18 -12.76 1.27
N ASP A 87 12.39 -12.80 1.79
CA ASP A 87 13.61 -12.45 1.04
C ASP A 87 13.56 -11.07 0.33
N GLY A 88 12.83 -10.11 0.90
CA GLY A 88 12.69 -8.77 0.33
C GLY A 88 11.62 -8.63 -0.75
N VAL A 89 10.84 -9.68 -1.02
CA VAL A 89 9.72 -9.68 -1.96
C VAL A 89 8.43 -9.90 -1.20
N VAL A 90 7.34 -9.29 -1.65
CA VAL A 90 6.01 -9.61 -1.12
C VAL A 90 5.59 -10.98 -1.65
N ASP A 91 5.21 -11.89 -0.76
CA ASP A 91 4.74 -13.23 -1.14
C ASP A 91 3.68 -13.16 -2.24
N ASP A 92 3.69 -14.13 -3.16
CA ASP A 92 2.73 -14.16 -4.26
C ASP A 92 1.28 -14.17 -3.75
N GLY A 93 0.44 -13.30 -4.31
CA GLY A 93 -0.91 -13.03 -3.83
C GLY A 93 -1.00 -12.31 -2.46
N GLY A 94 0.14 -11.98 -1.86
CA GLY A 94 0.28 -11.39 -0.53
C GLY A 94 -0.27 -9.98 -0.45
N PHE A 95 0.02 -9.10 -1.42
CA PHE A 95 -0.61 -7.79 -1.56
C PHE A 95 -1.12 -7.60 -2.99
N SER A 96 -2.40 -7.90 -3.20
CA SER A 96 -2.98 -7.92 -4.54
C SER A 96 -3.31 -6.53 -5.07
N GLU A 97 -2.87 -6.22 -6.29
CA GLU A 97 -3.28 -5.02 -7.03
C GLU A 97 -4.82 -4.89 -7.14
N SER A 98 -5.54 -6.01 -7.23
CA SER A 98 -7.01 -6.02 -7.29
C SER A 98 -7.68 -5.38 -6.06
N LEU A 99 -6.96 -5.31 -4.94
CA LEU A 99 -7.40 -4.62 -3.72
C LEU A 99 -7.39 -3.11 -3.92
N LEU A 100 -6.32 -2.58 -4.52
CA LEU A 100 -6.18 -1.17 -4.88
C LEU A 100 -7.24 -0.81 -5.93
N GLU A 101 -7.46 -1.64 -6.95
CA GLU A 101 -8.49 -1.39 -7.96
C GLU A 101 -9.90 -1.24 -7.38
N LYS A 102 -10.24 -2.04 -6.36
CA LYS A 102 -11.56 -1.95 -5.70
C LYS A 102 -11.74 -0.61 -5.00
N VAL A 103 -10.72 -0.15 -4.26
CA VAL A 103 -10.78 1.13 -3.55
C VAL A 103 -10.77 2.30 -4.53
N ASP A 104 -9.95 2.23 -5.58
CA ASP A 104 -9.89 3.21 -6.66
C ASP A 104 -11.26 3.39 -7.33
N MET A 105 -11.90 2.28 -7.74
CA MET A 105 -13.24 2.31 -8.34
C MET A 105 -14.29 2.90 -7.40
N GLN A 106 -14.21 2.64 -6.09
CA GLN A 106 -15.11 3.23 -5.11
C GLN A 106 -14.93 4.76 -5.05
N LYS A 107 -13.69 5.23 -4.99
CA LYS A 107 -13.37 6.66 -4.97
C LYS A 107 -13.78 7.37 -6.26
N CYS A 108 -13.51 6.79 -7.43
CA CYS A 108 -13.96 7.31 -8.71
C CYS A 108 -15.49 7.50 -8.75
N LYS A 109 -16.26 6.49 -8.30
CA LYS A 109 -17.72 6.59 -8.23
C LYS A 109 -18.23 7.69 -7.30
N VAL A 110 -17.50 8.00 -6.22
CA VAL A 110 -17.87 9.11 -5.32
C VAL A 110 -17.55 10.45 -5.97
N ASN A 111 -16.40 10.59 -6.63
CA ASN A 111 -16.03 11.82 -7.34
C ASN A 111 -17.01 12.19 -8.47
N GLU A 112 -17.60 11.21 -9.12
CA GLU A 112 -18.62 11.42 -10.16
C GLU A 112 -19.98 11.86 -9.60
N ARG A 113 -20.23 11.72 -8.29
CA ARG A 113 -21.49 12.13 -7.67
C ARG A 113 -21.44 13.60 -7.31
N CYS A 114 -22.30 14.39 -7.94
CA CYS A 114 -22.59 15.74 -7.48
C CYS A 114 -23.31 15.65 -6.12
N LEU A 115 -22.57 15.93 -5.03
CA LEU A 115 -23.08 15.84 -3.66
C LEU A 115 -24.01 17.01 -3.28
N TRP A 116 -24.11 18.01 -4.16
CA TRP A 116 -24.97 19.18 -4.00
C TRP A 116 -25.95 19.21 -5.18
N LYS A 117 -27.25 19.11 -4.89
CA LYS A 117 -28.34 19.34 -5.85
C LYS A 117 -29.15 20.55 -5.41
#